data_AF-A0A7X3XC46-F1
#
_entry.id   AF-A0A7X3XC46-F1
#
_cell.length_a   1.000
_cell.length_b   1.000
_cell.length_c   1.000
_cell.angle_alpha   90.00
_cell.angle_beta   90.00
_cell.angle_gamma   90.00
#
_symmetry.space_group_name_H-M   'P 1'
#
loop_
_entity.id
_entity.type
_entity.pdbx_description
1 polymer ?
#
loop_
_entity_poly.entity_id
_entity_poly.type
_entity_poly.pdbx_seq_one_letter_code
_entity_poly.pdbx_strand_id
1 'polypeptide(L)'
;MKTIKLTASLVVFVVSLMAYQDTFGEQKYNPYSGQWETTNPDSELQYNPYAGQWRYSAPDSSPKYNPYENRWDMAPDSYEHRYNPYENEWETTSPNSELQYNPYEGKWQYAPEGQSPEYNPYSGSWEYPE
;
A
#
# COMPACT_ATOMS: atom_id res chain seq x y z
N MET A 1 7.74 -12.49 44.58
CA MET A 1 6.55 -11.96 43.85
C MET A 1 6.80 -10.69 43.04
N LYS A 2 7.80 -9.83 43.35
CA LYS A 2 8.08 -8.62 42.53
C LYS A 2 8.80 -8.93 41.20
N THR A 3 9.67 -9.94 41.17
CA THR A 3 10.46 -10.32 39.98
C THR A 3 9.63 -10.89 38.83
N ILE A 4 8.59 -11.69 39.14
CA ILE A 4 7.68 -12.30 38.15
C ILE A 4 6.83 -11.25 37.42
N LYS A 5 6.44 -10.17 38.12
CA LYS A 5 5.71 -9.05 37.51
C LYS A 5 6.61 -8.23 36.57
N LEU A 6 7.88 -8.07 36.93
CA LEU A 6 8.86 -7.35 36.12
C LEU A 6 9.18 -8.10 34.82
N THR A 7 9.33 -9.42 34.87
CA THR A 7 9.56 -10.26 33.69
C THR A 7 8.35 -10.30 32.77
N ALA A 8 7.13 -10.38 33.31
CA ALA A 8 5.91 -10.32 32.50
C ALA A 8 5.75 -8.96 31.78
N SER A 9 6.02 -7.84 32.46
CA SER A 9 6.03 -6.51 31.82
C SER A 9 7.11 -6.35 30.76
N LEU A 10 8.31 -6.91 30.98
CA LEU A 10 9.39 -6.87 30.00
C LEU A 10 9.04 -7.69 28.74
N VAL A 11 8.42 -8.86 28.92
CA VAL A 11 7.97 -9.69 27.79
C VAL A 11 6.88 -9.00 26.98
N VAL A 12 5.90 -8.37 27.64
CA VAL A 12 4.88 -7.56 26.93
C VAL A 12 5.51 -6.39 26.18
N PHE A 13 6.49 -5.69 26.79
CA PHE A 13 7.19 -4.58 26.15
C PHE A 13 8.01 -5.03 24.93
N VAL A 14 8.72 -6.16 25.02
CA VAL A 14 9.51 -6.74 23.90
C VAL A 14 8.59 -7.24 22.78
N VAL A 15 7.45 -7.86 23.11
CA VAL A 15 6.45 -8.25 22.10
C VAL A 15 5.84 -7.02 21.41
N SER A 16 5.58 -5.93 22.12
CA SER A 16 5.10 -4.69 21.50
C SER A 16 6.15 -3.98 20.64
N LEU A 17 7.45 -4.19 20.88
CA LEU A 17 8.51 -3.67 20.02
C LEU A 17 8.66 -4.46 18.71
N MET A 18 8.27 -5.75 18.69
CA MET A 18 8.33 -6.57 17.47
C MET A 18 7.16 -6.33 16.50
N ALA A 19 6.18 -5.50 16.88
CA ALA A 19 5.01 -5.18 16.05
C ALA A 19 5.26 -4.04 15.04
N TYR A 20 6.42 -3.38 15.07
CA TYR A 20 6.81 -2.37 14.10
C TYR A 20 7.61 -3.02 12.99
N GLN A 21 6.91 -3.50 11.95
CA GLN A 21 7.56 -3.72 10.66
C GLN A 21 7.29 -2.50 9.82
N ASP A 22 8.27 -1.61 9.73
CA ASP A 22 8.31 -0.62 8.65
C ASP A 22 8.48 -1.41 7.35
N THR A 23 7.38 -1.66 6.64
CA THR A 23 7.44 -2.24 5.31
C THR A 23 7.83 -1.12 4.35
N PHE A 24 9.13 -0.98 4.12
CA PHE A 24 9.65 -0.17 3.02
C PHE A 24 9.17 -0.77 1.70
N GLY A 25 8.80 0.08 0.77
CA GLY A 25 8.57 -0.28 -0.61
C GLY A 25 9.84 -0.72 -1.31
N GLU A 26 9.64 -1.39 -2.43
CA GLU A 26 10.66 -1.79 -3.37
C GLU A 26 10.36 -1.20 -4.74
N GLN A 27 11.43 -0.80 -5.43
CA GLN A 27 11.37 -0.41 -6.83
C GLN A 27 11.42 -1.67 -7.70
N LYS A 28 10.30 -2.03 -8.33
CA LYS A 28 10.22 -3.21 -9.20
C LYS A 28 10.02 -2.81 -10.66
N TYR A 29 10.84 -3.35 -11.55
CA TYR A 29 10.73 -3.10 -12.98
C TYR A 29 9.63 -3.95 -13.60
N ASN A 30 8.65 -3.31 -14.21
CA ASN A 30 7.61 -3.97 -14.98
C ASN A 30 8.03 -4.08 -16.45
N PRO A 31 8.35 -5.30 -16.96
CA PRO A 31 8.82 -5.50 -18.33
C PRO A 31 7.76 -5.25 -19.41
N TYR A 32 6.47 -5.19 -19.04
CA TYR A 32 5.38 -4.97 -19.99
C TYR A 32 5.06 -3.49 -20.18
N SER A 33 5.22 -2.68 -19.14
CA SER A 33 5.05 -1.21 -19.21
C SER A 33 6.37 -0.47 -19.43
N GLY A 34 7.51 -1.11 -19.15
CA GLY A 34 8.83 -0.48 -19.16
C GLY A 34 9.06 0.51 -18.02
N GLN A 35 8.20 0.51 -17.00
CA GLN A 35 8.26 1.41 -15.85
C GLN A 35 8.83 0.72 -14.62
N TRP A 36 9.43 1.50 -13.74
CA TRP A 36 9.71 1.08 -12.36
C TRP A 36 8.58 1.54 -11.47
N GLU A 37 8.03 0.62 -10.69
CA GLU A 37 6.90 0.83 -9.79
C GLU A 37 7.39 0.76 -8.34
N THR A 38 6.92 1.68 -7.50
CA THR A 38 7.08 1.61 -6.04
C THR A 38 6.02 0.68 -5.47
N THR A 39 6.42 -0.45 -4.89
CA THR A 39 5.51 -1.55 -4.58
C THR A 39 5.82 -2.16 -3.22
N ASN A 40 4.85 -2.84 -2.60
CA ASN A 40 5.16 -3.66 -1.43
C ASN A 40 6.13 -4.82 -1.79
N PRO A 41 7.01 -5.27 -0.86
CA PRO A 41 8.00 -6.31 -1.13
C PRO A 41 7.41 -7.63 -1.64
N ASP A 42 6.21 -7.99 -1.21
CA ASP A 42 5.50 -9.19 -1.62
C ASP A 42 4.63 -9.00 -2.88
N SER A 43 4.48 -7.78 -3.41
CA SER A 43 3.70 -7.55 -4.62
C SER A 43 4.20 -8.37 -5.81
N GLU A 44 3.28 -8.97 -6.54
CA GLU A 44 3.51 -9.80 -7.71
C GLU A 44 3.00 -9.10 -8.98
N LEU A 45 3.71 -9.30 -10.10
CA LEU A 45 3.33 -8.75 -11.39
C LEU A 45 2.12 -9.50 -11.95
N GLN A 46 0.98 -8.85 -12.04
CA GLN A 46 -0.29 -9.45 -12.43
C GLN A 46 -0.94 -8.72 -13.60
N TYR A 47 -1.66 -9.46 -14.45
CA TYR A 47 -2.37 -8.92 -15.60
C TYR A 47 -3.84 -8.71 -15.30
N ASN A 48 -4.32 -7.49 -15.48
CA ASN A 48 -5.75 -7.17 -15.44
C ASN A 48 -6.36 -7.25 -16.85
N PRO A 49 -7.18 -8.27 -17.17
CA PRO A 49 -7.75 -8.44 -18.51
C PRO A 49 -8.80 -7.38 -18.89
N TYR A 50 -9.40 -6.70 -17.92
CA TYR A 50 -10.41 -5.67 -18.18
C TYR A 50 -9.79 -4.29 -18.42
N ALA A 51 -8.66 -4.02 -17.76
CA ALA A 51 -7.89 -2.79 -17.97
C ALA A 51 -6.80 -2.95 -19.06
N GLY A 52 -6.44 -4.18 -19.44
CA GLY A 52 -5.44 -4.46 -20.46
C GLY A 52 -4.01 -4.09 -20.03
N GLN A 53 -3.71 -4.16 -18.73
CA GLN A 53 -2.43 -3.71 -18.18
C GLN A 53 -1.83 -4.74 -17.23
N TRP A 54 -0.50 -4.78 -17.20
CA TRP A 54 0.28 -5.46 -16.17
C TRP A 54 0.68 -4.45 -15.11
N ARG A 55 0.50 -4.79 -13.84
CA ARG A 55 0.93 -3.99 -12.69
C ARG A 55 1.34 -4.91 -11.55
N TYR A 56 2.20 -4.42 -10.66
CA TYR A 56 2.42 -5.08 -9.39
C TYR A 56 1.21 -4.85 -8.47
N SER A 57 0.78 -5.91 -7.80
CA SER A 57 -0.31 -5.88 -6.82
C SER A 57 -0.12 -6.99 -5.79
N ALA A 58 -0.84 -6.94 -4.66
CA ALA A 58 -0.80 -7.97 -3.64
C ALA A 58 -1.05 -9.38 -4.22
N PRO A 59 -0.35 -10.44 -3.76
CA PRO A 59 -0.39 -11.78 -4.37
C PRO A 59 -1.79 -12.40 -4.52
N ASP A 60 -2.71 -12.07 -3.61
CA ASP A 60 -4.10 -12.57 -3.61
C ASP A 60 -5.08 -11.65 -4.36
N SER A 61 -4.56 -10.70 -5.14
CA SER A 61 -5.37 -9.76 -5.91
C SER A 61 -6.14 -10.43 -7.05
N SER A 62 -7.31 -9.90 -7.34
CA SER A 62 -8.06 -10.20 -8.55
C SER A 62 -8.66 -8.91 -9.13
N PRO A 63 -9.11 -8.91 -10.41
CA PRO A 63 -9.74 -7.74 -10.98
C PRO A 63 -11.00 -7.35 -10.20
N LYS A 64 -11.01 -6.13 -9.67
CA LYS A 64 -12.10 -5.56 -8.89
C LYS A 64 -12.65 -4.32 -9.58
N TYR A 65 -13.94 -4.35 -9.89
CA TYR A 65 -14.59 -3.22 -10.56
C TYR A 65 -14.89 -2.10 -9.55
N ASN A 66 -14.37 -0.91 -9.84
CA ASN A 66 -14.74 0.34 -9.17
C ASN A 66 -15.85 1.03 -9.98
N PRO A 67 -17.12 0.98 -9.52
CA PRO A 67 -18.24 1.53 -10.26
C PRO A 67 -18.29 3.06 -10.25
N TYR A 68 -17.56 3.71 -9.34
CA TYR A 68 -17.56 5.17 -9.21
C TYR A 68 -16.60 5.81 -10.21
N GLU A 69 -15.48 5.13 -10.51
CA GLU A 69 -14.49 5.56 -11.52
C GLU A 69 -14.62 4.83 -12.86
N ASN A 70 -15.55 3.86 -12.98
CA ASN A 70 -15.73 3.02 -14.16
C ASN A 70 -14.40 2.37 -14.63
N ARG A 71 -13.62 1.86 -13.68
CA ARG A 71 -12.33 1.18 -13.94
C ARG A 71 -12.21 -0.14 -13.19
N TRP A 72 -11.27 -0.97 -13.63
CA TRP A 72 -10.93 -2.22 -12.97
C TRP A 72 -9.54 -2.12 -12.35
N ASP A 73 -9.47 -2.32 -11.05
CA ASP A 73 -8.24 -2.33 -10.28
C ASP A 73 -7.83 -3.78 -9.99
N MET A 74 -6.56 -4.05 -9.68
CA MET A 74 -6.14 -5.33 -9.10
C MET A 74 -6.08 -5.14 -7.59
N ALA A 75 -6.91 -5.86 -6.84
CA ALA A 75 -6.93 -5.74 -5.39
C ALA A 75 -7.39 -7.03 -4.72
N PRO A 76 -6.97 -7.28 -3.46
CA PRO A 76 -7.55 -8.34 -2.64
C PRO A 76 -9.05 -8.16 -2.44
N ASP A 77 -9.76 -9.26 -2.18
CA ASP A 77 -11.21 -9.25 -1.94
C ASP A 77 -11.59 -8.34 -0.75
N SER A 78 -10.71 -8.24 0.24
CA SER A 78 -10.89 -7.43 1.46
C SER A 78 -10.84 -5.92 1.23
N TYR A 79 -10.29 -5.46 0.10
CA TYR A 79 -10.19 -4.03 -0.20
C TYR A 79 -11.58 -3.42 -0.42
N GLU A 80 -11.70 -2.12 -0.28
CA GLU A 80 -12.96 -1.40 -0.40
C GLU A 80 -12.80 -0.11 -1.22
N HIS A 81 -13.91 0.34 -1.80
CA HIS A 81 -13.97 1.61 -2.51
C HIS A 81 -14.18 2.72 -1.50
N ARG A 82 -13.21 3.62 -1.39
CA ARG A 82 -13.27 4.75 -0.45
C ARG A 82 -13.10 6.06 -1.20
N TYR A 83 -13.91 7.03 -0.81
CA TYR A 83 -13.91 8.35 -1.42
C TYR A 83 -12.84 9.22 -0.79
N ASN A 84 -11.94 9.75 -1.63
CA ASN A 84 -10.97 10.76 -1.27
C ASN A 84 -11.57 12.15 -1.53
N PRO A 85 -11.96 12.92 -0.48
CA PRO A 85 -12.59 14.21 -0.64
C PRO A 85 -11.63 15.33 -1.05
N TYR A 86 -10.32 15.11 -0.95
CA TYR A 86 -9.30 16.10 -1.30
C TYR A 86 -8.95 16.05 -2.78
N GLU A 87 -8.96 14.85 -3.37
CA GLU A 87 -8.73 14.64 -4.81
C GLU A 87 -10.04 14.46 -5.61
N ASN A 88 -11.19 14.33 -4.92
CA ASN A 88 -12.51 14.11 -5.53
C ASN A 88 -12.54 12.85 -6.42
N GLU A 89 -12.03 11.74 -5.89
CA GLU A 89 -11.96 10.45 -6.57
C GLU A 89 -12.28 9.29 -5.63
N TRP A 90 -12.64 8.14 -6.19
CA TRP A 90 -12.81 6.89 -5.46
C TRP A 90 -11.63 5.96 -5.67
N GLU A 91 -11.00 5.54 -4.58
CA GLU A 91 -9.84 4.63 -4.58
C GLU A 91 -10.26 3.23 -4.12
N THR A 92 -9.69 2.19 -4.73
CA THR A 92 -9.77 0.82 -4.23
C THR A 92 -8.60 0.59 -3.27
N THR A 93 -8.85 0.52 -1.97
CA THR A 93 -7.79 0.52 -0.95
C THR A 93 -8.06 -0.50 0.17
N SER A 94 -7.01 -0.85 0.91
CA SER A 94 -7.11 -1.65 2.13
C SER A 94 -8.05 -0.99 3.16
N PRO A 95 -8.84 -1.80 3.90
CA PRO A 95 -9.72 -1.28 4.95
C PRO A 95 -8.97 -0.58 6.09
N ASN A 96 -7.67 -0.89 6.27
CA ASN A 96 -6.83 -0.29 7.30
C ASN A 96 -6.03 0.92 6.81
N SER A 97 -6.18 1.34 5.54
CA SER A 97 -5.51 2.54 5.04
C SER A 97 -6.15 3.80 5.62
N GLU A 98 -5.39 4.89 5.67
CA GLU A 98 -5.88 6.22 6.03
C GLU A 98 -5.51 7.23 4.94
N LEU A 99 -6.25 8.34 4.89
CA LEU A 99 -5.89 9.44 3.99
C LEU A 99 -4.60 10.09 4.48
N GLN A 100 -3.56 10.00 3.66
CA GLN A 100 -2.25 10.57 3.96
C GLN A 100 -1.86 11.58 2.89
N TYR A 101 -1.29 12.70 3.34
CA TYR A 101 -0.81 13.74 2.46
C TYR A 101 0.64 13.45 2.06
N ASN A 102 0.91 13.36 0.77
CA ASN A 102 2.25 13.34 0.23
C ASN A 102 2.75 14.79 0.05
N PRO A 103 3.66 15.30 0.91
CA PRO A 103 4.11 16.68 0.84
C PRO A 103 5.03 16.98 -0.35
N TYR A 104 5.58 15.95 -0.99
CA TYR A 104 6.49 16.10 -2.13
C TYR A 104 5.71 16.22 -3.45
N GLU A 105 4.60 15.51 -3.57
CA GLU A 105 3.72 15.54 -4.76
C GLU A 105 2.50 16.46 -4.59
N GLY A 106 2.19 16.87 -3.36
CA GLY A 106 1.07 17.75 -3.05
C GLY A 106 -0.30 17.09 -3.20
N LYS A 107 -0.40 15.79 -2.91
CA LYS A 107 -1.61 14.98 -3.11
C LYS A 107 -2.02 14.22 -1.87
N TRP A 108 -3.31 13.97 -1.74
CA TRP A 108 -3.86 13.03 -0.76
C TRP A 108 -4.14 11.68 -1.41
N GLN A 109 -3.85 10.59 -0.71
CA GLN A 109 -4.21 9.24 -1.15
C GLN A 109 -4.41 8.33 0.05
N TYR A 110 -5.11 7.22 -0.12
CA TYR A 110 -5.16 6.20 0.90
C TYR A 110 -3.85 5.40 0.94
N ALA A 111 -3.22 5.34 2.11
CA ALA A 111 -2.03 4.54 2.36
C ALA A 111 -2.09 3.88 3.75
N PRO A 112 -1.45 2.71 3.95
CA PRO A 112 -1.26 2.10 5.27
C PRO A 112 -0.76 3.07 6.34
N GLU A 113 -1.37 3.05 7.53
CA GLU A 113 -0.99 3.91 8.66
C GLU A 113 0.52 3.83 8.94
N GLY A 114 1.17 4.98 9.08
CA GLY A 114 2.61 5.08 9.40
C GLY A 114 3.55 4.88 8.21
N GLN A 115 3.04 4.51 7.03
CA GLN A 115 3.85 4.48 5.81
C GLN A 115 4.24 5.91 5.40
N SER A 116 5.40 6.06 4.76
CA SER A 116 5.84 7.32 4.17
C SER A 116 6.04 7.15 2.67
N PRO A 117 5.88 8.20 1.85
CA PRO A 117 6.24 8.14 0.44
C PRO A 117 7.71 7.78 0.26
N GLU A 118 8.00 7.01 -0.78
CA GLU A 118 9.36 6.63 -1.16
C GLU A 118 9.74 7.26 -2.49
N TYR A 119 11.00 7.69 -2.60
CA TYR A 119 11.50 8.27 -3.82
C TYR A 119 11.79 7.18 -4.86
N ASN A 120 11.06 7.21 -5.97
CA ASN A 120 11.34 6.43 -7.16
C ASN A 120 12.34 7.20 -8.05
N PRO A 121 13.62 6.78 -8.12
CA PRO A 121 14.64 7.52 -8.88
C PRO A 121 14.48 7.39 -10.40
N TYR A 122 13.62 6.48 -10.86
CA TYR A 122 13.39 6.24 -12.29
C TYR A 122 12.24 7.09 -12.83
N SER A 123 11.21 7.34 -12.02
CA SER A 123 10.13 8.29 -12.34
C SER A 123 10.47 9.73 -11.89
N GLY A 124 11.29 9.87 -10.85
CA GLY A 124 11.60 11.15 -10.23
C GLY A 124 10.53 11.65 -9.26
N SER A 125 9.65 10.75 -8.80
CA SER A 125 8.51 11.06 -7.94
C SER A 125 8.58 10.36 -6.59
N TRP A 126 7.85 10.90 -5.61
CA TRP A 126 7.64 10.28 -4.31
C TRP A 126 6.29 9.56 -4.30
N GLU A 127 6.30 8.25 -4.07
CA GLU A 127 5.14 7.36 -4.25
C GLU A 127 4.93 6.55 -2.97
N TYR A 128 3.69 6.33 -2.54
CA TYR A 128 3.45 5.29 -1.53
C TYR A 128 3.51 3.92 -2.22
N PRO A 129 4.10 2.90 -1.57
CA PRO A 129 4.09 1.54 -2.08
C PRO A 129 2.67 0.97 -2.24
N GLU A 130 2.32 0.56 -3.47
CA GLU A 130 1.06 -0.13 -3.82
C GLU A 130 1.19 -1.67 -3.77
#